data_AF-A0A963WH54-F1
#
_entry.id   AF-A0A963WH54-F1
#
_cell.length_a   1.000
_cell.length_b   1.000
_cell.length_c   1.000
_cell.angle_alpha   90.00
_cell.angle_beta   90.00
_cell.angle_gamma   90.00
#
_symmetry.space_group_name_H-M   'P 1'
#
loop_
_entity.id
_entity.type
_entity.pdbx_description
1 polymer ?
#
loop_
_entity_poly.entity_id
_entity_poly.type
_entity_poly.pdbx_seq_one_letter_code
_entity_poly.pdbx_strand_id
1 'polypeptide(L)'
;MTVQVPSKQLAAISEVLSELGAEIENLGSALCRDPDVVARHMHELQAIDLIAQKQRSLASIFAEGFADCAIDAVGLEALRKKISVLPTGNPANH
;
A
#
# COMPACT_ATOMS: atom_id res chain seq x y z
N MET A 1 -14.92 -0.08 -20.27
CA MET A 1 -14.17 -0.29 -19.01
C MET A 1 -15.12 0.05 -17.87
N THR A 2 -15.60 -0.93 -17.12
CA THR A 2 -16.39 -0.71 -15.91
C THR A 2 -15.42 -0.46 -14.76
N VAL A 3 -15.37 0.77 -14.25
CA VAL A 3 -14.64 1.08 -13.01
C VAL A 3 -15.44 0.43 -11.86
N GLN A 4 -14.85 -0.55 -11.20
CA GLN A 4 -15.50 -1.24 -10.10
C GLN A 4 -15.44 -0.33 -8.88
N VAL A 5 -16.60 0.16 -8.42
CA VAL A 5 -16.67 1.02 -7.24
C VAL A 5 -16.23 0.20 -6.02
N PRO A 6 -15.23 0.65 -5.23
CA PRO A 6 -14.78 -0.07 -4.06
C PRO A 6 -15.93 -0.24 -3.06
N SER A 7 -16.00 -1.40 -2.39
CA SER A 7 -16.93 -1.57 -1.29
C SER A 7 -16.59 -0.58 -0.17
N LYS A 8 -17.58 -0.22 0.66
CA LYS A 8 -17.36 0.66 1.82
C LYS A 8 -16.25 0.15 2.74
N GLN A 9 -16.08 -1.17 2.84
CA GLN A 9 -15.02 -1.80 3.62
C GLN A 9 -13.64 -1.55 3.00
N LEU A 10 -13.51 -1.67 1.67
CA LEU A 10 -12.24 -1.40 0.97
C LEU A 10 -11.87 0.08 1.04
N ALA A 11 -12.84 0.98 0.95
CA ALA A 11 -12.61 2.42 1.13
C ALA A 11 -12.08 2.74 2.54
N ALA A 12 -12.71 2.19 3.59
CA ALA A 12 -12.24 2.39 4.97
C ALA A 12 -10.84 1.80 5.22
N ILE A 13 -10.54 0.62 4.66
CA ILE A 13 -9.21 0.01 4.76
C ILE A 13 -8.17 0.87 4.02
N SER A 14 -8.51 1.38 2.84
CA SER A 14 -7.64 2.27 2.05
C SER A 14 -7.28 3.53 2.84
N GLU A 15 -8.28 4.16 3.48
CA GLU A 15 -8.10 5.36 4.29
C GLU A 15 -7.12 5.10 5.45
N VAL A 16 -7.37 4.05 6.25
CA VAL A 16 -6.49 3.68 7.37
C VAL A 16 -5.07 3.36 6.90
N LEU A 17 -4.90 2.67 5.78
CA LEU A 17 -3.58 2.37 5.23
C LEU A 17 -2.85 3.63 4.76
N SER A 18 -3.58 4.60 4.21
CA SER A 18 -3.03 5.89 3.80
C SER A 18 -2.57 6.70 5.01
N GLU A 19 -3.39 6.77 6.06
CA GLU A 19 -3.08 7.46 7.33
C GLU A 19 -1.83 6.88 7.98
N LEU A 20 -1.78 5.56 8.16
CA LEU A 20 -0.62 4.88 8.72
C LEU A 20 0.63 5.06 7.84
N GLY A 21 0.48 5.14 6.51
CA GLY A 21 1.59 5.40 5.61
C GLY A 21 2.18 6.80 5.83
N ALA A 22 1.33 7.81 6.01
CA ALA A 22 1.74 9.16 6.34
C ALA A 22 2.40 9.26 7.72
N GLU A 23 1.91 8.51 8.72
CA GLU A 23 2.53 8.44 10.04
C GLU A 23 3.95 7.85 9.97
N ILE A 24 4.15 6.79 9.19
CA ILE A 24 5.47 6.17 8.98
C ILE A 24 6.43 7.16 8.31
N GLU A 25 5.97 7.92 7.31
CA GLU A 25 6.78 8.95 6.64
C GLU A 25 7.15 10.08 7.58
N ASN A 26 6.22 10.54 8.40
CA ASN A 26 6.49 11.56 9.41
C ASN A 26 7.53 11.08 10.43
N LEU A 27 7.45 9.80 10.85
CA LEU A 27 8.45 9.18 11.72
C LEU A 27 9.82 9.11 11.04
N GLY A 28 9.88 8.59 9.81
CA GLY A 28 11.12 8.52 9.03
C GLY A 28 11.74 9.91 8.82
N SER A 29 10.92 10.91 8.48
CA SER A 29 11.35 12.31 8.36
C SER A 29 11.91 12.86 9.67
N ALA A 30 11.27 12.55 10.80
CA ALA A 30 11.75 12.96 12.12
C ALA A 30 13.12 12.33 12.46
N LEU A 31 13.30 11.04 12.17
CA LEU A 31 14.58 10.34 12.37
C LEU A 31 15.68 10.90 11.46
N CYS A 32 15.35 11.24 10.21
CA CYS A 32 16.28 11.82 9.26
C CYS A 32 16.77 13.23 9.63
N ARG A 33 16.17 13.89 10.63
CA ARG A 33 16.64 15.20 11.13
C ARG A 33 17.87 15.08 12.03
N ASP A 34 18.19 13.89 12.53
CA ASP A 34 19.39 13.62 13.31
C ASP A 34 20.49 13.03 12.40
N PRO A 35 21.57 13.79 12.12
CA PRO A 35 22.66 13.32 11.26
C PRO A 35 23.36 12.05 11.78
N ASP A 36 23.41 11.84 13.10
CA ASP A 36 24.05 10.66 13.69
C ASP A 36 23.18 9.41 13.46
N VAL A 37 21.86 9.56 13.54
CA VAL A 37 20.90 8.49 13.21
C VAL A 37 21.00 8.15 11.73
N VAL A 38 21.02 9.17 10.86
CA VAL A 38 21.16 8.97 9.41
C VAL A 38 22.45 8.24 9.06
N ALA A 39 23.58 8.64 9.65
CA ALA A 39 24.86 8.01 9.39
C ALA A 39 24.93 6.54 9.85
N ARG A 40 24.26 6.20 10.96
CA ARG A 40 24.30 4.85 11.55
C ARG A 40 23.24 3.91 11.00
N HIS A 41 22.11 4.44 10.53
CA HIS A 41 20.90 3.67 10.22
C HIS A 41 20.32 3.98 8.83
N MET A 42 21.15 4.45 7.89
CA MET A 42 20.69 4.79 6.54
C MET A 42 19.92 3.66 5.87
N HIS A 43 20.38 2.42 6.01
CA HIS A 43 19.73 1.26 5.40
C HIS A 43 18.35 0.98 6.01
N GLU A 44 18.25 1.06 7.34
CA GLU A 44 16.97 0.91 8.05
C GLU A 44 16.00 2.05 7.70
N LEU A 45 16.48 3.28 7.59
CA LEU A 45 15.67 4.44 7.17
C LEU A 45 15.14 4.28 5.74
N GLN A 46 15.97 3.78 4.82
CA GLN A 46 15.54 3.42 3.46
C GLN A 46 14.52 2.29 3.47
N ALA A 47 14.67 1.31 4.36
CA ALA A 47 13.69 0.23 4.51
C ALA A 47 12.34 0.75 5.04
N ILE A 48 12.36 1.70 5.98
CA ILE A 48 11.16 2.37 6.50
C ILE A 48 10.44 3.13 5.39
N ASP A 49 11.19 3.93 4.60
CA ASP A 49 10.64 4.67 3.45
C ASP A 49 9.99 3.72 2.43
N LEU A 50 10.67 2.62 2.09
CA LEU A 50 10.13 1.61 1.18
C LEU A 50 8.86 0.93 1.74
N ILE A 51 8.77 0.71 3.04
CA ILE A 51 7.55 0.18 3.68
C ILE A 51 6.40 1.18 3.53
N ALA A 52 6.65 2.46 3.84
CA ALA A 52 5.64 3.51 3.72
C ALA A 52 5.14 3.65 2.27
N GLN A 53 6.05 3.63 1.30
CA GLN A 53 5.73 3.67 -0.13
C GLN A 53 4.85 2.48 -0.53
N LYS A 54 5.25 1.24 -0.16
CA LYS A 54 4.46 0.03 -0.45
C LYS A 54 3.07 0.07 0.17
N GLN A 55 2.94 0.67 1.35
CA GLN A 55 1.66 0.80 2.03
C GLN A 55 0.72 1.80 1.33
N ARG A 56 1.23 2.96 0.90
CA ARG A 56 0.46 3.92 0.10
C ARG A 56 0.04 3.34 -1.25
N SER A 57 0.94 2.60 -1.87
CA SER A 57 0.67 1.81 -3.07
C SER A 57 -0.48 0.81 -2.88
N LEU A 58 -0.52 0.08 -1.75
CA LEU A 58 -1.63 -0.80 -1.40
C LEU A 58 -2.93 -0.04 -1.16
N ALA A 59 -2.87 1.09 -0.43
CA ALA A 59 -4.02 1.95 -0.20
C ALA A 59 -4.68 2.37 -1.53
N SER A 60 -3.88 2.76 -2.53
CA SER A 60 -4.37 3.12 -3.88
C SER A 60 -5.11 1.98 -4.55
N ILE A 61 -4.56 0.76 -4.51
CA ILE A 61 -5.20 -0.42 -5.10
C ILE A 61 -6.56 -0.70 -4.46
N PHE A 62 -6.67 -0.56 -3.14
CA PHE A 62 -7.95 -0.75 -2.44
C PHE A 62 -8.96 0.37 -2.76
N ALA A 63 -8.49 1.62 -2.91
CA ALA A 63 -9.34 2.74 -3.32
C ALA A 63 -9.91 2.54 -4.74
N GLU A 64 -9.19 1.85 -5.61
CA GLU A 64 -9.62 1.54 -6.97
C GLU A 64 -10.42 0.23 -7.07
N GLY A 65 -10.75 -0.39 -5.92
CA GLY A 65 -11.52 -1.63 -5.89
C GLY A 65 -10.82 -2.82 -6.54
N PHE A 66 -9.48 -2.86 -6.50
CA PHE A 66 -8.63 -3.85 -7.18
C PHE A 66 -8.74 -3.89 -8.70
N ALA A 67 -8.95 -2.74 -9.35
CA ALA A 67 -8.83 -2.68 -10.80
C ALA A 67 -7.43 -3.16 -11.26
N ASP A 68 -7.37 -4.02 -12.28
CA ASP A 68 -6.10 -4.56 -12.79
C ASP A 68 -5.11 -3.45 -13.20
N CYS A 69 -5.63 -2.33 -13.71
CA CYS A 69 -4.82 -1.16 -14.04
C CYS A 69 -4.16 -0.49 -12.82
N ALA A 70 -4.81 -0.53 -11.66
CA ALA A 70 -4.28 -0.02 -10.39
C ALA A 70 -3.08 -0.86 -9.93
N ILE A 71 -3.20 -2.19 -10.11
CA ILE A 71 -2.16 -3.15 -9.72
C ILE A 71 -0.93 -2.98 -10.61
N ASP A 72 -1.12 -2.81 -11.92
CA ASP A 72 -0.04 -2.60 -12.87
C ASP A 72 0.68 -1.25 -12.67
N ALA A 73 -0.06 -0.18 -12.33
CA ALA A 73 0.51 1.15 -12.08
C ALA A 73 1.41 1.21 -10.84
N VAL A 74 1.20 0.31 -9.89
CA VAL A 74 1.87 0.31 -8.59
C VAL A 74 3.16 -0.52 -8.58
N GLY A 75 3.45 -1.28 -9.64
CA GLY A 75 4.73 -2.02 -9.79
C GLY A 75 4.95 -3.13 -8.75
N LEU A 76 3.90 -3.51 -8.01
CA LEU A 76 3.95 -4.57 -7.01
C LEU A 76 3.74 -5.95 -7.66
N GLU A 77 4.68 -6.41 -8.49
CA GLU A 77 4.61 -7.73 -9.15
C GLU A 77 4.40 -8.88 -8.14
N ALA A 78 5.02 -8.78 -6.97
CA ALA A 78 4.83 -9.75 -5.89
C ALA A 78 3.39 -9.77 -5.36
N LEU A 79 2.72 -8.62 -5.29
CA LEU A 79 1.31 -8.53 -4.92
C LEU A 79 0.43 -9.07 -6.05
N ARG A 80 0.71 -8.68 -7.31
CA ARG A 80 -0.01 -9.17 -8.49
C ARG A 80 -0.01 -10.70 -8.55
N LYS A 81 1.16 -11.31 -8.35
CA LYS A 81 1.33 -12.78 -8.31
C LYS A 81 0.55 -13.43 -7.18
N LYS A 82 0.43 -12.76 -6.02
CA LYS A 82 -0.38 -13.24 -4.90
C LYS A 82 -1.89 -13.11 -5.18
N ILE A 83 -2.32 -12.02 -5.81
CA ILE A 83 -3.73 -11.80 -6.18
C ILE A 83 -4.16 -12.79 -7.27
N SER A 84 -3.31 -13.04 -8.28
CA SER A 84 -3.64 -13.94 -9.40
C SER A 84 -3.88 -15.40 -8.98
N VAL A 85 -3.44 -15.79 -7.78
CA VAL A 85 -3.65 -17.14 -7.23
C VAL A 85 -4.81 -17.20 -6.22
N LEU A 86 -5.41 -16.06 -5.87
CA LEU A 86 -6.60 -16.04 -5.01
C LEU A 86 -7.82 -16.47 -5.84
N PRO A 87 -8.68 -17.36 -5.29
CA PRO A 87 -9.93 -17.69 -5.95
C PRO A 87 -10.78 -16.42 -6.07
N THR A 88 -11.19 -16.08 -7.30
CA THR A 88 -12.20 -15.05 -7.52
C THR A 88 -13.50 -15.57 -6.90
N GLY A 89 -13.90 -15.00 -5.76
CA GLY A 89 -15.10 -15.42 -5.06
C GLY A 89 -16.31 -15.34 -6.00
N ASN A 90 -16.91 -16.49 -6.28
CA ASN A 90 -18.22 -16.57 -6.93
C ASN A 90 -19.28 -16.12 -5.90
N PRO A 91 -20.07 -15.06 -6.12
CA PRO A 91 -21.16 -14.66 -5.23
C PRO A 91 -22.38 -15.57 -5.42
N ALA A 92 -22.19 -16.89 -5.30
CA ALA A 92 -23.24 -17.89 -5.33
C ALA A 92 -23.04 -18.85 -4.15
N ASN A 93 -23.30 -18.38 -2.93
CA ASN A 93 -24.05 -19.12 -1.90
C ASN A 93 -24.09 -18.36 -0.57
N HIS A 94 -25.33 -18.19 -0.09
CA HIS A 94 -25.82 -17.74 1.22
C HIS A 94 -26.06 -16.24 1.38
#